data_AF-A0A8H8RY21-F1
#
_entry.id   AF-A0A8H8RY21-F1
#
_cell.length_a   1.000
_cell.length_b   1.000
_cell.length_c   1.000
_cell.angle_alpha   90.00
_cell.angle_beta   90.00
_cell.angle_gamma   90.00
#
_symmetry.space_group_name_H-M   'P 1'
#
loop_
_entity.id
_entity.type
_entity.pdbx_description
1 polymer ?
#
loop_
_entity_poly.entity_id
_entity_poly.type
_entity_poly.pdbx_seq_one_letter_code
_entity_poly.pdbx_strand_id
1 'polypeptide(L)'
;MTSIARTLRPAASRLLSRSSQPYRALPFAARAFSASRAAHIKKYSKDHEWVEMSTDNKTAMIGISEYAAHALGDVVYVELPTVPLEVAAGDSIGAVESVKSASDINAPITCKVTAVNSLLEEKPGSINHGPEDDSAAGGWVAKVEVPEAGVRDFEGLMDEKAYKEFTEE
;
A
#
# COMPACT_ATOMS: atom_id res chain seq x y z
N MET A 1 54.43 70.89 -25.54
CA MET A 1 54.16 70.99 -26.98
C MET A 1 52.88 70.22 -27.24
N THR A 2 51.71 70.89 -27.31
CA THR A 2 51.02 71.26 -28.58
C THR A 2 50.98 70.06 -29.54
N SER A 3 49.87 69.62 -30.12
CA SER A 3 48.61 70.26 -30.43
C SER A 3 47.72 69.23 -31.15
N ILE A 4 46.41 69.47 -31.12
CA ILE A 4 45.44 69.29 -32.23
C ILE A 4 45.31 67.89 -32.85
N ALA A 5 44.11 67.31 -32.76
CA ALA A 5 43.29 67.11 -33.96
C ALA A 5 41.83 66.76 -33.61
N ARG A 6 40.97 67.35 -34.43
CA ARG A 6 39.50 67.45 -34.39
C ARG A 6 38.90 66.31 -35.24
N THR A 7 37.57 66.23 -35.23
CA THR A 7 36.70 65.55 -36.24
C THR A 7 36.45 64.05 -36.00
N LEU A 8 35.28 63.45 -36.21
CA LEU A 8 33.98 63.82 -36.80
C LEU A 8 32.91 62.88 -36.21
N ARG A 9 31.67 63.37 -36.07
CA ARG A 9 30.49 62.51 -35.84
C ARG A 9 30.22 61.65 -37.07
N PRO A 10 29.64 60.45 -36.87
CA PRO A 10 28.44 60.11 -37.62
C PRO A 10 27.31 59.68 -36.68
N ALA A 11 26.15 60.31 -36.86
CA ALA A 11 24.89 59.83 -36.30
C ALA A 11 24.44 58.61 -37.12
N ALA A 12 24.36 57.45 -36.47
CA ALA A 12 23.76 56.25 -37.04
C ALA A 12 22.48 55.94 -36.26
N SER A 13 21.37 56.51 -36.72
CA SER A 13 20.03 56.05 -36.35
C SER A 13 19.66 54.88 -37.25
N ARG A 14 19.67 53.66 -36.69
CA ARG A 14 18.95 52.52 -37.23
C ARG A 14 18.00 51.99 -36.18
N LEU A 15 16.73 52.31 -36.38
CA LEU A 15 15.59 51.62 -35.79
C LEU A 15 15.65 50.16 -36.22
N LEU A 16 15.77 49.23 -35.27
CA LEU A 16 15.40 47.83 -35.48
C LEU A 16 14.62 47.34 -34.27
N SER A 17 13.31 47.34 -34.47
CA SER A 17 12.33 46.36 -34.02
C SER A 17 12.75 45.49 -32.82
N ARG A 18 12.24 45.84 -31.64
CA ARG A 18 12.26 44.95 -30.47
C ARG A 18 11.24 43.85 -30.74
N SER A 19 11.71 42.72 -31.27
CA SER A 19 10.88 41.53 -31.45
C SER A 19 10.25 41.15 -30.11
N SER A 20 8.93 41.26 -30.00
CA SER A 20 8.16 40.65 -28.94
C SER A 20 8.26 39.14 -29.10
N GLN A 21 9.13 38.49 -28.32
CA GLN A 21 9.06 37.05 -28.17
C GLN A 21 7.68 36.72 -27.58
N PRO A 22 6.86 35.87 -28.22
CA PRO A 22 5.74 35.30 -27.50
C PRO A 22 6.33 34.42 -26.40
N TYR A 23 5.93 34.69 -25.16
CA TYR A 23 6.18 33.79 -24.04
C TYR A 23 5.70 32.40 -24.44
N ARG A 24 6.64 31.48 -24.64
CA ARG A 24 6.35 30.07 -24.87
C ARG A 24 5.83 29.53 -23.55
N ALA A 25 4.51 29.50 -23.40
CA ALA A 25 3.86 28.79 -22.31
C ALA A 25 4.35 27.34 -22.36
N LEU A 26 5.17 26.95 -21.39
CA LEU A 26 5.46 25.54 -21.17
C LEU A 26 4.12 24.87 -20.88
N PRO A 27 3.74 23.77 -21.56
CA PRO A 27 2.63 22.99 -21.05
C PRO A 27 3.07 22.55 -19.65
N PHE A 28 2.31 22.95 -18.64
CA PHE A 28 2.39 22.31 -17.34
C PHE A 28 2.21 20.82 -17.62
N ALA A 29 3.30 20.07 -17.60
CA ALA A 29 3.26 18.63 -17.71
C ALA A 29 2.52 18.18 -16.44
N ALA A 30 1.20 18.06 -16.55
CA ALA A 30 0.40 17.36 -15.57
C ALA A 30 1.03 15.98 -15.51
N ARG A 31 1.81 15.73 -14.46
CA ARG A 31 2.19 14.38 -14.08
C ARG A 31 0.85 13.68 -13.86
N ALA A 32 0.42 12.91 -14.85
CA ALA A 32 -0.66 11.95 -14.63
C ALA A 32 -0.11 11.02 -13.56
N PHE A 33 -0.54 11.23 -12.31
CA PHE A 33 -0.33 10.27 -11.25
C PHE A 33 -1.28 9.12 -11.52
N SER A 34 -0.99 8.36 -12.57
CA SER A 34 -1.57 7.04 -12.74
C SER A 34 -0.81 6.14 -11.79
N ALA A 35 -1.13 6.25 -10.50
CA ALA A 35 -1.02 5.12 -9.62
C ALA A 35 -2.09 4.13 -10.10
N SER A 36 -1.81 3.40 -11.18
CA SER A 36 -2.49 2.14 -11.37
C SER A 36 -2.15 1.37 -10.12
N ARG A 37 -3.12 1.21 -9.22
CA ARG A 37 -3.10 0.23 -8.14
C ARG A 37 -2.52 -1.01 -8.79
N ALA A 38 -1.26 -1.34 -8.51
CA ALA A 38 -0.68 -2.57 -9.04
C ALA A 38 -1.70 -3.64 -8.64
N ALA A 39 -2.25 -4.36 -9.62
CA ALA A 39 -3.44 -5.16 -9.39
C ALA A 39 -3.11 -6.29 -8.43
N HIS A 40 -3.29 -6.06 -7.13
CA HIS A 40 -3.07 -7.09 -6.15
C HIS A 40 -4.17 -8.15 -6.28
N ILE A 41 -3.81 -9.39 -5.98
CA ILE A 41 -4.74 -10.53 -6.01
C ILE A 41 -5.05 -10.89 -4.56
N LYS A 42 -6.30 -10.72 -4.15
CA LYS A 42 -6.77 -11.09 -2.82
C LYS A 42 -7.35 -12.50 -2.82
N LYS A 43 -7.00 -13.27 -1.80
CA LYS A 43 -7.53 -14.60 -1.52
C LYS A 43 -7.77 -14.79 -0.03
N TYR A 44 -8.51 -15.84 0.32
CA TYR A 44 -8.98 -16.11 1.68
C TYR A 44 -8.66 -17.54 2.12
N SER A 45 -8.33 -17.70 3.39
CA SER A 45 -8.21 -18.99 4.06
C SER A 45 -9.58 -19.50 4.52
N LYS A 46 -9.63 -20.76 4.96
CA LYS A 46 -10.82 -21.32 5.62
C LYS A 46 -11.01 -20.82 7.04
N ASP A 47 -9.95 -20.31 7.66
CA ASP A 47 -9.94 -19.76 9.02
C ASP A 47 -10.22 -18.25 9.03
N HIS A 48 -10.71 -17.72 7.91
CA HIS A 48 -11.23 -16.36 7.73
C HIS A 48 -10.19 -15.24 7.73
N GLU A 49 -8.93 -15.55 7.43
CA GLU A 49 -7.92 -14.57 7.06
C GLU A 49 -7.92 -14.27 5.56
N TRP A 50 -7.53 -13.05 5.21
CA TRP A 50 -7.25 -12.68 3.82
C TRP A 50 -5.75 -12.47 3.62
N VAL A 51 -5.30 -12.73 2.39
CA VAL A 51 -3.97 -12.38 1.92
C VAL A 51 -4.09 -11.69 0.57
N GLU A 52 -3.47 -10.53 0.44
CA GLU A 52 -3.43 -9.73 -0.78
C GLU A 52 -1.99 -9.73 -1.34
N MET A 53 -1.80 -10.43 -2.46
CA MET A 53 -0.51 -10.70 -3.10
C MET A 53 -0.17 -9.64 -4.16
N SER A 54 1.09 -9.20 -4.21
CA SER A 54 1.60 -8.34 -5.28
C SER A 54 1.69 -9.08 -6.61
N THR A 55 1.61 -8.35 -7.73
CA THR A 55 1.66 -8.95 -9.07
C THR A 55 2.97 -9.65 -9.42
N ASP A 56 4.05 -9.33 -8.70
CA ASP A 56 5.35 -9.98 -8.84
C ASP A 56 5.56 -11.15 -7.87
N ASN A 57 4.54 -11.49 -7.07
CA ASN A 57 4.52 -12.58 -6.09
C ASN A 57 5.62 -12.51 -5.02
N LYS A 58 6.20 -11.34 -4.77
CA LYS A 58 7.29 -11.17 -3.81
C LYS A 58 6.83 -10.67 -2.44
N THR A 59 5.70 -9.98 -2.42
CA THR A 59 5.19 -9.35 -1.20
C THR A 59 3.70 -9.60 -1.08
N ALA A 60 3.23 -9.71 0.15
CA ALA A 60 1.82 -9.78 0.43
C ALA A 60 1.49 -9.03 1.71
N MET A 61 0.20 -8.83 1.92
CA MET A 61 -0.35 -8.28 3.15
C MET A 61 -1.43 -9.22 3.68
N ILE A 62 -1.48 -9.39 4.99
CA ILE A 62 -2.34 -10.34 5.68
C ILE A 62 -3.18 -9.60 6.72
N GLY A 63 -4.43 -10.02 6.88
CA GLY A 63 -5.34 -9.58 7.93
C GLY A 63 -6.51 -10.54 8.10
N ILE A 64 -7.47 -10.18 8.94
CA ILE A 64 -8.72 -10.95 9.10
C ILE A 64 -9.82 -10.38 8.21
N SER A 65 -10.70 -11.24 7.70
CA SER A 65 -11.80 -10.84 6.81
C SER A 65 -12.88 -10.03 7.53
N GLU A 66 -13.72 -9.34 6.75
CA GLU A 66 -14.91 -8.65 7.26
C GLU A 66 -15.83 -9.61 8.04
N TYR A 67 -15.99 -10.84 7.55
CA TYR A 67 -16.77 -11.87 8.22
C TYR A 67 -16.22 -12.18 9.63
N ALA A 68 -14.90 -12.41 9.74
CA ALA A 68 -14.25 -12.68 11.02
C ALA A 68 -14.38 -11.52 12.00
N ALA A 69 -14.12 -10.29 11.52
CA ALA A 69 -14.23 -9.09 12.34
C ALA A 69 -15.66 -8.90 12.88
N HIS A 70 -16.69 -9.15 12.06
CA HIS A 70 -18.07 -9.09 12.49
C HIS A 70 -18.41 -10.21 13.50
N ALA A 71 -17.93 -11.43 13.27
CA ALA A 71 -18.17 -12.58 14.16
C ALA A 71 -17.55 -12.38 15.55
N LEU A 72 -16.37 -11.76 15.64
CA LEU A 72 -15.71 -11.40 16.90
C LEU A 72 -16.51 -10.34 17.68
N GLY A 73 -17.14 -9.40 16.97
CA GLY A 73 -17.71 -8.19 17.55
C GLY A 73 -16.64 -7.14 17.86
N ASP A 74 -16.95 -6.19 18.75
CA ASP A 74 -16.08 -5.05 19.02
C ASP A 74 -14.72 -5.47 19.58
N VAL A 75 -13.68 -5.32 18.75
CA VAL A 75 -12.29 -5.69 19.05
C VAL A 75 -11.69 -4.68 20.01
N VAL A 76 -11.09 -5.20 21.08
CA VAL A 76 -10.49 -4.41 22.16
C VAL A 76 -8.99 -4.64 22.30
N TYR A 77 -8.45 -5.68 21.67
CA TYR A 77 -7.04 -5.99 21.69
C TYR A 77 -6.61 -6.75 20.43
N VAL A 78 -5.37 -6.50 19.99
CA VAL A 78 -4.71 -7.20 18.90
C VAL A 78 -3.28 -7.49 19.33
N GLU A 79 -2.88 -8.76 19.29
CA GLU A 79 -1.50 -9.21 19.42
C GLU A 79 -0.87 -9.27 18.03
N LEU A 80 0.18 -8.47 17.82
CA LEU A 80 0.91 -8.40 16.55
C LEU A 80 2.15 -9.31 16.55
N PRO A 81 2.55 -9.85 15.39
CA PRO A 81 3.76 -10.66 15.28
C PRO A 81 5.02 -9.83 15.56
N THR A 82 6.09 -10.49 16.00
CA THR A 82 7.42 -9.88 16.01
C THR A 82 7.98 -9.71 14.61
N VAL A 83 8.82 -8.69 14.41
CA VAL A 83 9.53 -8.46 13.15
C VAL A 83 11.05 -8.55 13.36
N PRO A 84 11.79 -9.34 12.56
CA PRO A 84 11.30 -10.28 11.55
C PRO A 84 10.81 -11.60 12.16
N LEU A 85 9.89 -12.28 11.49
CA LEU A 85 9.43 -13.62 11.85
C LEU A 85 9.21 -14.45 10.59
N GLU A 86 9.80 -15.65 10.52
CA GLU A 86 9.54 -16.62 9.45
C GLU A 86 8.48 -17.61 9.94
N VAL A 87 7.46 -17.86 9.13
CA VAL A 87 6.31 -18.73 9.46
C VAL A 87 5.91 -19.60 8.28
N ALA A 88 5.45 -20.81 8.57
CA ALA A 88 4.80 -21.67 7.59
C ALA A 88 3.30 -21.35 7.49
N ALA A 89 2.66 -21.77 6.40
CA ALA A 89 1.21 -21.69 6.28
C ALA A 89 0.53 -22.45 7.45
N GLY A 90 -0.42 -21.79 8.10
CA GLY A 90 -1.15 -22.31 9.26
C GLY A 90 -0.49 -22.03 10.61
N ASP A 91 0.75 -21.51 10.65
CA ASP A 91 1.35 -21.07 11.91
C ASP A 91 0.66 -19.78 12.40
N SER A 92 0.46 -19.68 13.72
CA SER A 92 -0.07 -18.46 14.33
C SER A 92 0.95 -17.31 14.23
N ILE A 93 0.47 -16.14 13.82
CA ILE A 93 1.24 -14.89 13.74
C ILE A 93 0.77 -13.85 14.75
N GLY A 94 -0.28 -14.14 15.52
CA GLY A 94 -0.85 -13.20 16.47
C GLY A 94 -2.25 -13.63 16.90
N ALA A 95 -2.98 -12.70 17.52
CA ALA A 95 -4.33 -12.95 18.01
C ALA A 95 -5.17 -11.65 17.99
N VAL A 96 -6.48 -11.82 17.96
CA VAL A 96 -7.46 -10.74 18.05
C VAL A 96 -8.47 -11.06 19.13
N GLU A 97 -8.75 -10.09 20.01
CA GLU A 97 -9.67 -10.26 21.12
C GLU A 97 -10.75 -9.17 21.14
N SER A 98 -11.97 -9.60 21.41
CA SER A 98 -13.13 -8.77 21.70
C SER A 98 -13.58 -8.99 23.14
N VAL A 99 -14.62 -8.26 23.56
CA VAL A 99 -15.26 -8.47 24.87
C VAL A 99 -15.98 -9.84 24.95
N LYS A 100 -16.18 -10.52 23.81
CA LYS A 100 -16.99 -11.74 23.71
C LYS A 100 -16.19 -12.98 23.32
N SER A 101 -15.11 -12.80 22.57
CA SER A 101 -14.34 -13.90 21.96
C SER A 101 -12.89 -13.51 21.77
N ALA A 102 -12.04 -14.51 21.64
CA ALA A 102 -10.66 -14.37 21.17
C ALA A 102 -10.43 -15.39 20.06
N SER A 103 -9.59 -15.04 19.09
CA SER A 103 -9.14 -15.95 18.03
C SER A 103 -7.69 -15.69 17.70
N ASP A 104 -6.95 -16.76 17.43
CA ASP A 104 -5.64 -16.66 16.82
C ASP A 104 -5.78 -16.14 15.38
N ILE A 105 -4.73 -15.51 14.87
CA ILE A 105 -4.57 -15.08 13.48
C ILE A 105 -3.49 -15.97 12.88
N ASN A 106 -3.85 -16.80 11.90
CA ASN A 106 -2.92 -17.73 11.28
C ASN A 106 -2.35 -17.16 9.97
N ALA A 107 -1.13 -17.54 9.63
CA ALA A 107 -0.52 -17.21 8.35
C ALA A 107 -1.21 -18.00 7.22
N PRO A 108 -1.86 -17.35 6.22
CA PRO A 108 -2.51 -18.08 5.13
C PRO A 108 -1.51 -18.76 4.19
N ILE A 109 -0.26 -18.29 4.19
CA ILE A 109 0.83 -18.74 3.33
C ILE A 109 2.15 -18.75 4.10
N THR A 110 3.08 -19.61 3.68
CA THR A 110 4.47 -19.57 4.15
C THR A 110 5.11 -18.24 3.77
N CYS A 111 5.63 -17.48 4.74
CA CYS A 111 6.16 -16.14 4.48
C CYS A 111 7.12 -15.66 5.58
N LYS A 112 7.69 -14.47 5.37
CA LYS A 112 8.48 -13.76 6.37
C LYS A 112 7.85 -12.41 6.66
N VAL A 113 7.45 -12.18 7.91
CA VAL A 113 6.92 -10.89 8.37
C VAL A 113 8.01 -9.83 8.33
N THR A 114 7.74 -8.73 7.64
CA THR A 114 8.66 -7.60 7.46
C THR A 114 8.16 -6.29 8.04
N ALA A 115 6.84 -6.15 8.26
CA ALA A 115 6.25 -5.04 8.99
C ALA A 115 4.91 -5.44 9.60
N VAL A 116 4.49 -4.71 10.63
CA VAL A 116 3.18 -4.84 11.28
C VAL A 116 2.48 -3.49 11.35
N ASN A 117 1.15 -3.51 11.48
CA ASN A 117 0.37 -2.32 11.68
C ASN A 117 0.32 -1.94 13.17
N SER A 118 1.35 -1.23 13.64
CA SER A 118 1.46 -0.82 15.05
C SER A 118 0.30 0.05 15.54
N LEU A 119 -0.50 0.64 14.64
CA LEU A 119 -1.69 1.41 15.04
C LEU A 119 -2.74 0.52 15.72
N LEU A 120 -2.77 -0.79 15.42
CA LEU A 120 -3.74 -1.72 16.02
C LEU A 120 -3.54 -1.91 17.53
N GLU A 121 -2.35 -1.65 18.06
CA GLU A 121 -2.10 -1.67 19.51
C GLU A 121 -2.79 -0.50 20.22
N GLU A 122 -2.87 0.66 19.55
CA GLU A 122 -3.53 1.87 20.09
C GLU A 122 -5.01 1.95 19.71
N LYS A 123 -5.38 1.42 18.54
CA LYS A 123 -6.71 1.50 17.92
C LYS A 123 -7.16 0.13 17.40
N PRO A 124 -7.38 -0.85 18.27
CA PRO A 124 -7.79 -2.21 17.88
C PRO A 124 -9.11 -2.23 17.09
N GLY A 125 -10.03 -1.29 17.36
CA GLY A 125 -11.29 -1.15 16.63
C GLY A 125 -11.16 -0.83 15.13
N SER A 126 -9.96 -0.48 14.63
CA SER A 126 -9.69 -0.41 13.18
C SER A 126 -10.01 -1.73 12.47
N ILE A 127 -9.83 -2.87 13.16
CA ILE A 127 -10.22 -4.19 12.66
C ILE A 127 -11.71 -4.25 12.32
N ASN A 128 -12.59 -3.61 13.10
CA ASN A 128 -14.03 -3.62 12.82
C ASN A 128 -14.44 -2.60 11.76
N HIS A 129 -13.69 -1.52 11.55
CA HIS A 129 -14.08 -0.43 10.65
C HIS A 129 -13.56 -0.56 9.23
N GLY A 130 -12.43 -1.24 9.05
CA GLY A 130 -11.82 -1.49 7.74
C GLY A 130 -10.93 -2.72 7.79
N PRO A 131 -11.47 -3.91 8.10
CA PRO A 131 -10.68 -5.14 8.31
C PRO A 131 -9.76 -5.47 7.13
N GLU A 132 -10.20 -5.12 5.91
CA GLU A 132 -9.47 -5.41 4.69
C GLU A 132 -8.97 -4.15 3.95
N ASP A 133 -8.90 -3.01 4.65
CA ASP A 133 -8.27 -1.78 4.17
C ASP A 133 -6.75 -1.84 4.38
N ASP A 134 -5.99 -1.46 3.35
CA ASP A 134 -4.53 -1.47 3.30
C ASP A 134 -3.89 -0.13 3.75
N SER A 135 -4.73 0.85 4.06
CA SER A 135 -4.29 2.14 4.57
C SER A 135 -3.69 2.03 5.98
N ALA A 136 -3.02 3.09 6.44
CA ALA A 136 -2.48 3.12 7.80
C ALA A 136 -3.56 3.02 8.89
N ALA A 137 -4.81 3.36 8.57
CA ALA A 137 -5.94 3.26 9.50
C ALA A 137 -6.74 1.95 9.34
N GLY A 138 -6.40 1.14 8.34
CA GLY A 138 -7.04 -0.13 8.04
C GLY A 138 -6.66 -1.25 9.00
N GLY A 139 -7.29 -2.40 8.80
CA GLY A 139 -7.20 -3.59 9.65
C GLY A 139 -6.17 -4.63 9.20
N TRP A 140 -5.31 -4.32 8.24
CA TRP A 140 -4.19 -5.21 7.92
C TRP A 140 -3.27 -5.39 9.13
N VAL A 141 -2.77 -6.62 9.32
CA VAL A 141 -2.02 -7.04 10.50
C VAL A 141 -0.52 -7.08 10.19
N ALA A 142 -0.16 -7.72 9.08
CA ALA A 142 1.22 -7.94 8.70
C ALA A 142 1.47 -7.69 7.21
N LYS A 143 2.65 -7.15 6.90
CA LYS A 143 3.25 -7.16 5.56
C LYS A 143 4.38 -8.16 5.54
N VAL A 144 4.46 -8.92 4.45
CA VAL A 144 5.34 -10.10 4.38
C VAL A 144 6.12 -10.15 3.07
N GLU A 145 7.31 -10.73 3.13
CA GLU A 145 8.04 -11.26 1.99
C GLU A 145 7.60 -12.70 1.72
N VAL A 146 7.41 -13.04 0.45
CA VAL A 146 6.83 -14.31 0.02
C VAL A 146 7.89 -15.17 -0.68
N PRO A 147 8.30 -16.31 -0.09
CA PRO A 147 9.14 -17.29 -0.77
C PRO A 147 8.32 -18.13 -1.76
N GLU A 148 8.99 -18.93 -2.60
CA GLU A 148 8.33 -19.82 -3.58
C GLU A 148 7.29 -20.75 -2.92
N ALA A 149 7.56 -21.25 -1.71
CA ALA A 149 6.59 -22.04 -0.94
C ALA A 149 5.29 -21.26 -0.70
N GLY A 150 5.37 -19.98 -0.31
CA GLY A 150 4.20 -19.14 -0.09
C GLY A 150 3.40 -18.85 -1.35
N VAL A 151 4.06 -18.75 -2.51
CA VAL A 151 3.37 -18.63 -3.80
C VAL A 151 2.53 -19.88 -4.08
N ARG A 152 3.04 -21.07 -3.75
CA ARG A 152 2.32 -22.34 -3.92
C ARG A 152 1.16 -22.47 -2.94
N ASP A 153 1.35 -22.07 -1.69
CA ASP A 153 0.28 -22.05 -0.69
C ASP A 153 -0.88 -21.14 -1.14
N PHE A 154 -0.56 -19.98 -1.72
CA PHE A 154 -1.53 -19.03 -2.25
C PHE A 154 -2.44 -19.63 -3.34
N GLU A 155 -1.96 -20.57 -4.16
CA GLU A 155 -2.77 -21.20 -5.20
C GLU A 155 -3.96 -21.97 -4.62
N GLY A 156 -3.80 -22.58 -3.44
CA GLY A 156 -4.83 -23.38 -2.76
C GLY A 156 -5.89 -22.57 -2.00
N LEU A 157 -5.69 -21.25 -1.86
CA LEU A 157 -6.63 -20.37 -1.16
C LEU A 157 -7.84 -20.03 -2.04
N MET A 158 -8.94 -19.66 -1.38
CA MET A 158 -10.20 -19.30 -2.01
C MET A 158 -10.11 -17.91 -2.64
N ASP A 159 -10.69 -17.74 -3.82
CA ASP A 159 -10.95 -16.40 -4.33
C ASP A 159 -12.14 -15.75 -3.60
N GLU A 160 -12.39 -14.48 -3.88
CA GLU A 160 -13.46 -13.71 -3.26
C GLU A 160 -14.86 -14.33 -3.47
N LYS A 161 -15.10 -14.91 -4.65
CA LYS A 161 -16.39 -15.52 -4.98
C LYS A 161 -16.60 -16.79 -4.16
N ALA A 162 -15.61 -17.68 -4.15
CA ALA A 162 -15.65 -18.92 -3.39
C ALA A 162 -15.74 -18.67 -1.89
N TYR A 163 -15.02 -17.67 -1.38
CA TYR A 163 -15.08 -17.32 0.04
C TYR A 163 -16.46 -16.79 0.45
N LYS A 164 -17.06 -15.94 -0.40
CA LYS A 164 -18.41 -15.45 -0.15
C LYS A 164 -19.44 -16.58 -0.06
N GLU A 165 -19.41 -17.51 -1.02
CA GLU A 165 -20.26 -18.71 -1.00
C GLU A 165 -20.04 -19.53 0.28
N PHE A 166 -18.78 -19.72 0.70
CA PHE A 166 -18.41 -20.43 1.93
C PHE A 166 -18.99 -19.78 3.21
N THR A 167 -19.07 -18.46 3.29
CA THR A 167 -19.59 -17.75 4.47
C THR A 167 -21.12 -17.61 4.52
N GLU A 168 -21.82 -17.95 3.44
CA GLU A 168 -23.29 -17.89 3.34
C GLU A 168 -23.97 -19.24 3.65
N GLU A 169 -23.21 -20.35 3.71
CA GLU A 169 -23.68 -21.70 4.07
C GLU A 169 -23.82 -21.91 5.59
#